data_AF-A0A436X0B2-F1
#
_entry.id   AF-A0A436X0B2-F1
#
_cell.length_a   1.000
_cell.length_b   1.000
_cell.length_c   1.000
_cell.angle_alpha   90.00
_cell.angle_beta   90.00
_cell.angle_gamma   90.00
#
_symmetry.space_group_name_H-M   'P 1'
#
loop_
_entity.id
_entity.type
_entity.pdbx_description
1 polymer ?
#
loop_
_entity_poly.entity_id
_entity_poly.type
_entity_poly.pdbx_seq_one_letter_code
_entity_poly.pdbx_strand_id
1 'polypeptide(L)'
;MTAEQSRAARTLLKWSRVRLGAKCNLSETTISDFENGLRKPHPRKVAAMLLAFEGSGIVFSAEGSPSLSRSEGQTGGRHTGNRSWRRRQTQGAGRNSST
;
A
#
# COMPACT_ATOMS: atom_id res chain seq x y z
N MET A 1 -7.75 -2.55 -9.65
CA MET A 1 -7.94 -2.22 -8.22
C MET A 1 -8.34 -0.76 -8.08
N THR A 2 -9.46 -0.48 -7.41
CA THR A 2 -9.96 0.87 -7.12
C THR A 2 -9.44 1.38 -5.76
N ALA A 3 -9.66 2.66 -5.48
CA ALA A 3 -9.29 3.29 -4.21
C ALA A 3 -9.98 2.63 -3.01
N GLU A 4 -11.26 2.29 -3.17
CA GLU A 4 -12.08 1.63 -2.14
C GLU A 4 -11.56 0.22 -1.83
N GLN A 5 -11.19 -0.54 -2.87
CA GLN A 5 -10.59 -1.87 -2.73
C GLN A 5 -9.29 -1.82 -1.93
N SER A 6 -8.45 -0.82 -2.20
CA SER A 6 -7.20 -0.63 -1.45
C SER A 6 -7.46 -0.33 0.02
N ARG A 7 -8.45 0.53 0.33
CA ARG A 7 -8.86 0.81 1.72
C ARG A 7 -9.43 -0.42 2.42
N ALA A 8 -10.27 -1.19 1.73
CA ALA A 8 -10.87 -2.41 2.27
C ALA A 8 -9.79 -3.48 2.55
N ALA A 9 -8.90 -3.76 1.58
CA ALA A 9 -7.78 -4.68 1.76
C ALA A 9 -6.85 -4.24 2.90
N ARG A 10 -6.56 -2.94 3.00
CA ARG A 10 -5.75 -2.38 4.08
C ARG A 10 -6.40 -2.56 5.45
N THR A 11 -7.72 -2.38 5.53
CA THR A 11 -8.50 -2.59 6.76
C THR A 11 -8.50 -4.06 7.17
N LEU A 12 -8.71 -4.97 6.22
CA LEU A 12 -8.66 -6.42 6.45
C LEU A 12 -7.31 -6.87 7.02
N LEU A 13 -6.21 -6.36 6.48
CA LEU A 13 -4.85 -6.66 6.95
C LEU A 13 -4.42 -5.87 8.20
N LYS A 14 -5.22 -4.91 8.67
CA LYS A 14 -4.85 -3.92 9.70
C LYS A 14 -3.53 -3.19 9.39
N TRP A 15 -3.31 -2.85 8.12
CA TRP A 15 -2.09 -2.16 7.68
C TRP A 15 -2.24 -0.63 7.71
N SER A 16 -1.13 0.06 7.99
CA SER A 16 -1.04 1.52 7.79
C SER A 16 -0.61 1.84 6.35
N ARG A 17 -0.86 3.08 5.88
CA ARG A 17 -0.41 3.56 4.56
C ARG A 17 1.10 3.45 4.39
N VAL A 18 1.86 3.79 5.44
CA VAL A 18 3.32 3.60 5.49
C VAL A 18 3.71 2.14 5.25
N ARG A 19 3.03 1.20 5.92
CA ARG A 19 3.35 -0.24 5.82
C ARG A 19 3.07 -0.77 4.42
N LEU A 20 1.95 -0.37 3.83
CA LEU A 20 1.64 -0.71 2.44
C LEU A 20 2.70 -0.12 1.50
N GLY A 21 3.08 1.15 1.70
CA GLY A 21 4.10 1.83 0.90
C GLY A 21 5.45 1.12 0.92
N ALA A 22 5.89 0.69 2.10
CA ALA A 22 7.12 -0.09 2.24
C ALA A 22 7.05 -1.44 1.48
N LYS A 23 5.88 -2.08 1.44
CA LYS A 23 5.69 -3.37 0.75
C LYS A 23 5.63 -3.24 -0.77
N CYS A 24 4.99 -2.21 -1.30
CA CYS A 24 4.87 -1.96 -2.74
C CYS A 24 5.94 -1.01 -3.31
N ASN A 25 6.91 -0.61 -2.48
CA ASN A 25 7.96 0.36 -2.81
C ASN A 25 7.40 1.70 -3.31
N LEU A 26 6.35 2.19 -2.65
CA LEU A 26 5.68 3.47 -2.92
C LEU A 26 5.73 4.38 -1.69
N SER A 27 5.72 5.69 -1.93
CA SER A 27 5.61 6.68 -0.87
C SER A 27 4.20 6.69 -0.25
N GLU A 28 4.10 7.00 1.05
CA GLU A 28 2.82 7.16 1.74
C GLU A 28 1.88 8.14 1.01
N THR A 29 2.43 9.26 0.53
CA THR A 29 1.71 10.26 -0.25
C THR A 29 1.08 9.67 -1.50
N THR A 30 1.79 8.79 -2.22
CA THR A 30 1.24 8.13 -3.42
C THR A 30 0.05 7.23 -3.08
N ILE A 31 0.08 6.56 -1.93
CA ILE A 31 -1.04 5.74 -1.47
C ILE A 31 -2.20 6.62 -1.02
N SER A 32 -1.92 7.72 -0.31
CA SER A 32 -2.94 8.69 0.10
C SER A 32 -3.65 9.32 -1.11
N ASP A 33 -2.89 9.78 -2.11
CA ASP A 33 -3.43 10.35 -3.35
C ASP A 33 -4.30 9.33 -4.10
N PHE A 34 -3.89 8.07 -4.11
CA PHE A 34 -4.68 6.99 -4.71
C PHE A 34 -5.96 6.70 -3.93
N GLU A 35 -5.90 6.54 -2.60
CA GLU A 35 -7.06 6.28 -1.76
C GLU A 35 -8.08 7.43 -1.77
N ASN A 36 -7.66 8.66 -2.02
CA ASN A 36 -8.53 9.83 -2.13
C ASN A 36 -9.02 10.10 -3.55
N GLY A 37 -8.60 9.30 -4.54
CA GLY A 37 -8.97 9.51 -5.94
C GLY A 37 -8.37 10.77 -6.57
N LEU A 38 -7.42 11.43 -5.90
CA LEU A 38 -6.77 12.66 -6.36
C LEU A 38 -5.93 12.43 -7.61
N ARG A 39 -5.37 11.23 -7.76
CA ARG A 39 -4.58 10.83 -8.93
C ARG A 39 -4.91 9.41 -9.36
N LYS A 40 -5.08 9.22 -10.68
CA LYS A 40 -5.14 7.89 -11.29
C LYS A 40 -3.73 7.27 -11.25
N PRO A 41 -3.48 6.21 -10.47
CA PRO A 41 -2.17 5.60 -10.39
C PRO A 41 -1.82 4.92 -11.72
N HIS A 42 -0.55 5.00 -12.10
CA HIS A 42 -0.05 4.25 -13.26
C HIS A 42 -0.31 2.75 -13.06
N PRO A 43 -0.72 1.99 -14.09
CA PRO A 43 -1.04 0.56 -13.98
C PRO A 43 0.07 -0.27 -13.31
N ARG A 44 1.34 0.07 -13.57
CA ARG A 44 2.51 -0.52 -12.88
C ARG A 44 2.46 -0.39 -11.34
N LYS A 45 2.01 0.75 -10.82
CA LYS A 45 1.88 0.98 -9.36
C LYS A 45 0.72 0.17 -8.78
N VAL A 46 -0.39 0.07 -9.54
CA VAL A 46 -1.54 -0.75 -9.17
C VAL A 46 -1.16 -2.22 -9.06
N ALA A 47 -0.40 -2.73 -10.05
CA ALA A 47 0.13 -4.09 -10.03
C ALA A 47 1.03 -4.33 -8.80
N ALA A 48 1.92 -3.38 -8.46
CA ALA A 48 2.77 -3.51 -7.27
C ALA A 48 1.96 -3.57 -5.95
N MET A 49 0.87 -2.80 -5.84
CA MET A 49 -0.02 -2.88 -4.68
C MET A 49 -0.77 -4.21 -4.64
N LEU A 50 -1.30 -4.68 -5.77
CA LEU A 50 -1.98 -5.96 -5.89
C LEU A 50 -1.06 -7.11 -5.44
N LEU A 51 0.15 -7.18 -5.99
CA LEU A 51 1.14 -8.20 -5.62
C LEU A 51 1.49 -8.17 -4.13
N ALA A 52 1.60 -6.97 -3.53
CA ALA A 52 1.87 -6.84 -2.10
C ALA A 52 0.73 -7.37 -1.23
N PHE A 53 -0.51 -7.16 -1.66
CA PHE A 53 -1.72 -7.67 -1.00
C PHE A 53 -1.87 -9.19 -1.19
N GLU A 54 -1.69 -9.69 -2.41
CA GLU A 54 -1.71 -11.12 -2.74
C GLU A 54 -0.64 -11.90 -1.98
N GLY A 55 0.59 -11.39 -1.93
CA GLY A 55 1.66 -11.98 -1.12
C GLY A 55 1.40 -11.94 0.40
N SER A 56 0.35 -11.25 0.85
CA SER A 56 -0.09 -11.20 2.25
C SER A 56 -1.38 -11.97 2.50
N GLY A 57 -1.90 -12.67 1.49
CA GLY A 57 -3.10 -13.49 1.59
C GLY A 57 -4.41 -12.76 1.28
N ILE A 58 -4.37 -11.56 0.68
CA ILE A 58 -5.57 -10.92 0.12
C ILE A 58 -5.77 -11.38 -1.32
N VAL A 59 -6.96 -11.85 -1.65
CA VAL A 59 -7.35 -12.19 -3.01
C VAL A 59 -8.38 -11.17 -3.48
N PHE A 60 -8.15 -10.58 -4.65
CA PHE A 60 -9.13 -9.71 -5.30
C PHE A 60 -9.95 -10.54 -6.28
N SER A 61 -11.24 -10.71 -6.00
CA SER A 61 -12.16 -11.39 -6.93
C SER A 61 -12.50 -10.46 -8.11
N ALA A 62 -12.94 -11.04 -9.23
CA ALA A 62 -13.36 -10.30 -10.43
C ALA A 62 -14.46 -9.24 -10.13
N GLU A 63 -15.32 -9.52 -9.15
CA GLU A 63 -16.33 -8.63 -8.58
C GLU A 63 -15.76 -7.40 -7.86
N GLY A 64 -14.45 -7.31 -7.72
CA GLY A 64 -13.80 -6.18 -7.10
C GLY A 64 -13.86 -6.16 -5.58
N SER A 65 -14.27 -7.23 -4.90
CA SER A 65 -14.19 -7.28 -3.44
C SER A 65 -12.89 -7.96 -2.96
N PRO A 66 -12.06 -7.30 -2.12
CA PRO A 66 -10.93 -7.96 -1.49
C PRO A 66 -11.42 -8.92 -0.41
N SER A 67 -10.98 -10.17 -0.49
CA SER A 67 -11.26 -11.19 0.53
C SER A 67 -9.95 -11.73 1.09
N LEU A 68 -9.97 -12.15 2.36
CA LEU A 68 -8.85 -12.88 2.94
C LEU A 68 -8.92 -14.32 2.45
N SER A 69 -7.85 -14.80 1.83
CA SER A 69 -7.67 -16.24 1.61
C SER A 69 -7.51 -16.86 2.99
N ARG A 70 -8.60 -17.44 3.52
CA ARG A 70 -8.64 -18.07 4.83
C ARG A 70 -7.77 -19.33 4.81
N SER A 71 -6.46 -19.17 4.97
CA SER A 71 -5.64 -20.25 5.52
C SER A 71 -5.86 -20.25 7.03
N GLU A 72 -6.65 -21.21 7.50
CA GLU A 72 -6.74 -21.54 8.91
C GLU A 72 -5.34 -21.79 9.48
N GLY A 73 -5.02 -21.11 10.58
CA GLY A 73 -3.82 -21.39 11.37
C GLY A 73 -2.72 -20.33 11.31
N GLN A 74 -2.96 -19.15 11.88
CA GLN A 74 -1.91 -18.37 12.56
C GLN A 74 -2.53 -17.21 13.36
N THR A 75 -2.94 -17.58 14.57
CA THR A 75 -3.08 -16.68 15.72
C THR A 75 -1.70 -16.20 16.17
N GLY A 76 -1.63 -14.95 16.66
CA GLY A 76 -0.56 -14.54 17.57
C GLY A 76 0.57 -13.74 16.93
N GLY A 77 0.61 -12.45 17.24
CA GLY A 77 1.79 -11.66 16.95
C GLY A 77 1.58 -10.18 17.17
N ARG A 78 1.64 -9.76 18.43
CA ARG A 78 1.92 -8.38 18.82
C ARG A 78 3.23 -7.94 18.16
N HIS A 79 3.19 -7.44 16.92
CA HIS A 79 4.38 -6.90 16.24
C HIS A 79 4.39 -5.38 16.36
N THR A 80 4.55 -4.90 17.60
CA THR A 80 5.08 -3.56 17.85
C THR A 80 6.58 -3.60 17.54
N GLY A 81 6.96 -3.21 16.33
CA GLY A 81 8.37 -3.27 15.94
C GLY A 81 8.70 -2.52 14.66
N ASN A 82 8.10 -1.35 14.41
CA ASN A 82 8.46 -0.52 13.26
C ASN A 82 9.44 0.61 13.65
N ARG A 83 10.57 0.26 14.28
CA ARG A 83 11.65 1.22 14.57
C ARG A 83 12.74 1.30 13.49
N SER A 84 12.69 0.52 12.41
CA SER A 84 13.85 0.41 11.50
C SER A 84 13.69 0.94 10.08
N TRP A 85 12.52 1.42 9.64
CA TRP A 85 12.36 1.89 8.24
C TRP A 85 12.35 3.42 8.08
N ARG A 86 12.51 4.18 9.17
CA ARG A 86 12.79 5.63 9.11
C ARG A 86 14.29 5.90 8.93
N ARG A 87 14.89 5.50 7.81
CA ARG A 87 16.14 6.15 7.38
C ARG A 87 16.29 6.16 5.86
N ARG A 88 16.13 7.38 5.32
CA ARG A 88 16.36 7.86 3.93
C ARG A 88 15.32 7.35 2.90
N GLN A 89 14.81 8.17 1.97
CA GLN A 89 15.50 9.20 1.19
C GLN A 89 14.58 10.39 0.86
N THR A 90 15.04 11.59 1.23
CA THR A 90 14.75 12.85 0.51
C THR A 90 15.68 12.93 -0.69
N GLN A 91 15.15 12.83 -1.91
CA GLN A 91 15.79 13.15 -3.20
C GLN A 91 14.63 13.31 -4.19
N GLY A 92 14.38 14.37 -4.94
CA GLY A 92 14.92 15.72 -5.19
C GLY A 92 13.86 16.37 -6.11
N ALA A 93 13.62 17.67 -6.10
CA ALA A 93 14.37 18.58 -6.95
C ALA A 93 14.16 20.02 -6.48
N GLY A 94 15.26 20.66 -6.07
CA GLY A 94 15.42 22.09 -6.29
C GLY A 94 16.14 22.33 -7.61
N ARG A 95 15.82 23.45 -8.25
CA ARG A 95 16.60 24.32 -9.17
C ARG A 95 15.57 25.15 -9.97
N ASN A 96 15.25 26.37 -9.51
CA ASN A 96 15.66 27.68 -10.07
C ASN A 96 15.40 27.83 -11.59
N SER A 97 14.80 28.91 -12.06
CA SER A 97 15.45 30.23 -12.23
C SER A 97 14.47 31.39 -12.28
N SER A 98 14.83 32.49 -11.61
CA SER A 98 14.42 33.86 -11.94
C SER A 98 15.35 34.41 -13.03
N THR A 99 14.79 35.05 -14.05
CA THR A 99 15.17 36.35 -14.65
C THR A 99 14.08 36.71 -15.65
#